data_AF-A0A1I3KDJ0-F1
#
_entry.id   AF-A0A1I3KDJ0-F1
#
_cell.length_a   1.000
_cell.length_b   1.000
_cell.length_c   1.000
_cell.angle_alpha   90.00
_cell.angle_beta   90.00
_cell.angle_gamma   90.00
#
_symmetry.space_group_name_H-M   'P 1'
#
loop_
_entity.id
_entity.type
_entity.pdbx_description
1 polymer ?
#
loop_
_entity_poly.entity_id
_entity_poly.type
_entity_poly.pdbx_seq_one_letter_code
_entity_poly.pdbx_strand_id
1 'polypeptide(L)'
;MLTPLRLGDRRHRWFGRADAQGRARFRTELRDTVEHLRNVVSLAVWVPFNEGWGQFDAARIAAEVAELDPTRTVDHASGWHDQGGGDLKSLHVYFRRFRVPRRRRGDRRVLVLSEYGGYNLRVDGHAFNDKDFGYRRYGSAEQLGEAFSRLHAEQIVPAIRRGLSATVYTQLSDVEDELNGLLTYDRETLKLPAELVRSVNALLRLE
;
A
#
# COMPACT_ATOMS: atom_id res chain seq x y z
N MET A 1 14.67 -11.44 -14.22
CA MET A 1 13.40 -12.00 -14.75
C MET A 1 12.57 -12.44 -13.56
N LEU A 2 11.48 -11.72 -13.26
CA LEU A 2 10.33 -12.12 -12.43
C LEU A 2 9.34 -10.94 -12.55
N THR A 3 8.68 -10.87 -13.70
CA THR A 3 7.46 -10.07 -13.84
C THR A 3 6.50 -10.60 -12.77
N PRO A 4 5.87 -9.77 -11.91
CA PRO A 4 4.89 -10.32 -10.98
C PRO A 4 3.82 -11.04 -11.80
N LEU A 5 3.71 -12.35 -11.61
CA LEU A 5 2.75 -13.20 -12.28
C LEU A 5 1.36 -12.65 -11.96
N ARG A 6 0.73 -11.98 -12.93
CA ARG A 6 -0.67 -11.56 -12.82
C ARG A 6 -1.54 -12.77 -13.05
N LEU A 7 -1.87 -13.45 -11.96
CA LEU A 7 -2.82 -14.54 -11.97
C LEU A 7 -4.25 -13.97 -11.98
N GLY A 8 -5.12 -14.57 -12.80
CA GLY A 8 -6.56 -14.29 -12.72
C GLY A 8 -7.13 -14.86 -11.42
N ASP A 9 -8.02 -14.12 -10.78
CA ASP A 9 -8.61 -14.46 -9.48
C ASP A 9 -9.83 -15.40 -9.56
N ARG A 10 -10.17 -15.87 -10.76
CA ARG A 10 -11.21 -16.90 -10.98
C ARG A 10 -10.89 -18.25 -10.33
N ARG A 11 -9.61 -18.53 -10.09
CA ARG A 11 -9.14 -19.72 -9.36
C ARG A 11 -9.07 -19.41 -7.87
N HIS A 12 -10.21 -19.27 -7.22
CA HIS A 12 -10.31 -18.77 -5.83
C HIS A 12 -9.41 -19.51 -4.82
N ARG A 13 -9.13 -20.80 -5.04
CA ARG A 13 -8.23 -21.60 -4.18
C ARG A 13 -6.82 -21.03 -4.10
N TRP A 14 -6.31 -20.41 -5.17
CA TRP A 14 -4.96 -19.86 -5.22
C TRP A 14 -4.80 -18.57 -4.39
N PHE A 15 -5.92 -17.94 -4.03
CA PHE A 15 -5.97 -16.74 -3.21
C PHE A 15 -6.59 -16.99 -1.84
N GLY A 16 -6.71 -18.25 -1.41
CA GLY A 16 -7.26 -18.62 -0.10
C GLY A 16 -8.77 -18.41 0.03
N ARG A 17 -9.53 -18.27 -1.07
CA ARG A 17 -10.97 -17.96 -1.04
C ARG A 17 -11.88 -19.01 -1.69
N ALA A 18 -11.52 -20.29 -1.55
CA ALA A 18 -12.25 -21.41 -2.16
C ALA A 18 -13.70 -21.57 -1.65
N ASP A 19 -13.99 -21.22 -0.40
CA ASP A 19 -15.32 -21.37 0.20
C ASP A 19 -16.34 -20.35 -0.33
N ALA A 20 -17.47 -20.85 -0.85
CA ALA A 20 -18.55 -20.04 -1.37
C ALA A 20 -19.30 -19.27 -0.28
N GLN A 21 -19.48 -19.87 0.89
CA GLN A 21 -20.16 -19.20 2.00
C GLN A 21 -19.33 -18.03 2.53
N GLY A 22 -18.01 -18.20 2.64
CA GLY A 22 -17.08 -17.14 2.99
C GLY A 22 -17.04 -16.01 1.96
N ARG A 23 -17.16 -16.30 0.66
CA ARG A 23 -17.29 -15.26 -0.37
C ARG A 23 -18.61 -14.49 -0.25
N ALA A 24 -19.71 -15.17 0.02
CA ALA A 24 -21.01 -14.52 0.23
C ALA A 24 -20.98 -13.61 1.47
N ARG A 25 -20.46 -14.11 2.60
CA ARG A 25 -20.30 -13.33 3.84
C ARG A 25 -19.45 -12.09 3.65
N PHE A 26 -18.30 -12.21 2.98
CA PHE A 26 -17.46 -11.04 2.66
C PHE A 26 -18.23 -9.98 1.87
N ARG A 27 -19.06 -10.37 0.90
CA ARG A 27 -19.84 -9.40 0.12
C ARG A 27 -20.92 -8.71 0.96
N THR A 28 -21.53 -9.43 1.90
CA THR A 28 -22.47 -8.83 2.86
C THR A 28 -21.73 -7.82 3.75
N GLU A 29 -20.64 -8.24 4.38
CA GLU A 29 -19.83 -7.39 5.27
C GLU A 29 -19.26 -6.15 4.54
N LEU A 30 -18.84 -6.31 3.28
CA LEU A 30 -18.40 -5.22 2.43
C LEU A 30 -19.52 -4.22 2.16
N ARG A 31 -20.71 -4.68 1.78
CA ARG A 31 -21.88 -3.80 1.59
C ARG A 31 -22.23 -3.05 2.86
N ASP A 32 -22.29 -3.76 3.98
CA ASP A 32 -22.63 -3.20 5.29
C ASP A 32 -21.60 -2.15 5.71
N THR A 33 -20.32 -2.38 5.45
CA THR A 33 -19.23 -1.43 5.73
C THR A 33 -19.36 -0.15 4.90
N VAL A 34 -19.60 -0.29 3.59
CA VAL A 34 -19.76 0.88 2.68
C VAL A 34 -21.00 1.68 3.07
N GLU A 35 -22.12 1.02 3.37
CA GLU A 35 -23.35 1.70 3.82
C GLU A 35 -23.15 2.43 5.16
N HIS A 36 -22.55 1.74 6.14
CA HIS A 36 -22.31 2.30 7.47
C HIS A 36 -21.46 3.58 7.40
N LEU A 37 -20.51 3.63 6.46
CA LEU A 37 -19.56 4.72 6.30
C LEU A 37 -19.94 5.72 5.19
N ARG A 38 -21.11 5.57 4.55
CA ARG A 38 -21.56 6.36 3.38
C ARG A 38 -21.42 7.87 3.57
N ASN A 39 -21.70 8.36 4.79
CA ASN A 39 -21.69 9.79 5.14
C ASN A 39 -20.36 10.30 5.73
N VAL A 40 -19.31 9.48 5.79
CA VAL A 40 -18.01 9.88 6.34
C VAL A 40 -17.20 10.64 5.29
N VAL A 41 -17.09 11.96 5.45
CA VAL A 41 -16.43 12.84 4.47
C VAL A 41 -14.90 12.72 4.42
N SER A 42 -14.28 12.16 5.45
CA SER A 42 -12.83 11.96 5.52
C SER A 42 -12.35 10.66 4.85
N LEU A 43 -13.26 9.84 4.32
CA LEU A 43 -12.90 8.65 3.53
C LEU A 43 -12.63 9.04 2.08
N ALA A 44 -11.49 8.60 1.56
CA ALA A 44 -11.02 8.94 0.21
C ALA A 44 -11.04 7.75 -0.77
N VAL A 45 -10.72 6.54 -0.28
CA VAL A 45 -10.49 5.37 -1.12
C VAL A 45 -11.05 4.11 -0.45
N TRP A 46 -11.72 3.26 -1.22
CA TRP A 46 -12.06 1.89 -0.84
C TRP A 46 -11.02 0.91 -1.36
N VAL A 47 -10.49 0.03 -0.51
CA VAL A 47 -9.48 -0.96 -0.87
C VAL A 47 -9.96 -2.36 -0.44
N PRO A 48 -10.70 -3.10 -1.30
CA PRO A 48 -11.27 -4.38 -0.89
C PRO A 48 -10.24 -5.50 -0.69
N PHE A 49 -9.09 -5.43 -1.38
CA PHE A 49 -8.07 -6.48 -1.37
C PHE A 49 -6.66 -5.91 -1.34
N ASN A 50 -5.75 -6.64 -0.69
CA ASN A 50 -4.33 -6.33 -0.61
C ASN A 50 -3.48 -7.51 -1.08
N GLU A 51 -2.58 -7.30 -2.05
CA GLU A 51 -1.60 -8.28 -2.57
C GLU A 51 -2.14 -9.70 -2.87
N GLY A 52 -3.43 -9.85 -3.21
CA GLY A 52 -4.05 -11.15 -3.45
C GLY A 52 -4.57 -11.87 -2.19
N TRP A 53 -4.35 -11.35 -0.99
CA TRP A 53 -4.83 -11.95 0.25
C TRP A 53 -6.36 -12.02 0.27
N GLY A 54 -6.89 -13.24 0.18
CA GLY A 54 -8.33 -13.47 0.13
C GLY A 54 -9.01 -12.93 -1.14
N GLN A 55 -8.26 -12.55 -2.17
CA GLN A 55 -8.80 -11.90 -3.38
C GLN A 55 -9.68 -12.85 -4.21
N PHE A 56 -10.83 -12.34 -4.67
CA PHE A 56 -11.71 -13.03 -5.60
C PHE A 56 -12.58 -12.02 -6.34
N ASP A 57 -12.87 -12.26 -7.62
CA ASP A 57 -13.76 -11.41 -8.43
C ASP A 57 -13.49 -9.90 -8.27
N ALA A 58 -12.23 -9.48 -8.13
CA ALA A 58 -11.88 -8.16 -7.61
C ALA A 58 -12.42 -7.02 -8.47
N ALA A 59 -12.38 -7.17 -9.80
CA ALA A 59 -12.95 -6.17 -10.72
C ALA A 59 -14.48 -6.04 -10.56
N ARG A 60 -15.20 -7.14 -10.30
CA ARG A 60 -16.64 -7.12 -10.04
C ARG A 60 -16.96 -6.49 -8.69
N ILE A 61 -16.18 -6.83 -7.66
CA ILE A 61 -16.36 -6.25 -6.32
C ILE A 61 -16.09 -4.75 -6.35
N ALA A 62 -15.09 -4.29 -7.10
CA ALA A 62 -14.86 -2.87 -7.28
C ALA A 62 -16.02 -2.15 -7.98
N ALA A 63 -16.64 -2.77 -9.00
CA ALA A 63 -17.84 -2.23 -9.63
C ALA A 63 -19.02 -2.14 -8.64
N GLU A 64 -19.22 -3.17 -7.82
CA GLU A 64 -20.24 -3.19 -6.77
C GLU A 64 -20.02 -2.08 -5.73
N VAL A 65 -18.77 -1.86 -5.28
CA VAL A 65 -18.43 -0.76 -4.37
C VAL A 65 -18.71 0.60 -5.02
N ALA A 66 -18.32 0.79 -6.29
CA ALA A 66 -18.55 2.04 -7.01
C ALA A 66 -20.04 2.33 -7.24
N GLU A 67 -20.89 1.31 -7.37
CA GLU A 67 -22.35 1.45 -7.42
C GLU A 67 -22.92 1.87 -6.04
N LEU A 68 -22.41 1.31 -4.95
CA LEU A 68 -22.86 1.63 -3.59
C LEU A 68 -22.43 3.05 -3.16
N ASP A 69 -21.21 3.43 -3.51
CA ASP A 69 -20.61 4.72 -3.18
C ASP A 69 -19.89 5.34 -4.38
N PRO A 70 -20.60 6.11 -5.22
CA PRO A 70 -20.03 6.73 -6.42
C PRO A 70 -19.16 7.95 -6.10
N THR A 71 -18.94 8.30 -4.82
CA THR A 71 -18.27 9.54 -4.42
C THR A 71 -16.81 9.35 -4.01
N ARG A 72 -16.37 8.10 -3.79
CA ARG A 72 -14.96 7.77 -3.51
C ARG A 72 -14.37 6.89 -4.61
N THR A 73 -13.04 6.92 -4.67
CA THR A 73 -12.27 6.06 -5.58
C THR A 73 -12.16 4.64 -5.04
N VAL A 74 -11.96 3.66 -5.93
CA VAL A 74 -11.79 2.26 -5.57
C VAL A 74 -10.43 1.73 -6.05
N ASP A 75 -9.63 1.20 -5.13
CA ASP A 75 -8.45 0.37 -5.42
C ASP A 75 -8.85 -1.10 -5.34
N HIS A 76 -9.17 -1.71 -6.48
CA HIS A 76 -9.78 -3.05 -6.51
C HIS A 76 -8.87 -4.12 -5.91
N ALA A 77 -7.55 -3.98 -6.05
CA ALA A 77 -6.55 -4.86 -5.46
C ALA A 77 -5.23 -4.09 -5.34
N SER A 78 -4.91 -3.67 -4.11
CA SER A 78 -3.69 -2.92 -3.84
C SER A 78 -2.46 -3.78 -4.10
N GLY A 79 -1.49 -3.21 -4.81
CA GLY A 79 -0.23 -3.86 -5.14
C GLY A 79 -0.32 -4.93 -6.23
N TRP A 80 -0.55 -6.18 -5.83
CA TRP A 80 -0.35 -7.37 -6.67
C TRP A 80 -1.68 -7.84 -7.28
N HIS A 81 -1.59 -8.77 -8.25
CA HIS A 81 -2.76 -9.42 -8.86
C HIS A 81 -3.82 -8.45 -9.44
N ASP A 82 -3.36 -7.29 -9.93
CA ASP A 82 -4.16 -6.28 -10.61
C ASP A 82 -4.93 -6.84 -11.82
N GLN A 83 -6.27 -6.85 -11.70
CA GLN A 83 -7.23 -7.30 -12.73
C GLN A 83 -7.72 -6.17 -13.65
N GLY A 84 -7.20 -4.95 -13.52
CA GLY A 84 -7.60 -3.81 -14.34
C GLY A 84 -8.90 -3.13 -13.91
N GLY A 85 -9.41 -3.43 -12.72
CA GLY A 85 -10.60 -2.81 -12.15
C GLY A 85 -10.31 -1.51 -11.40
N GLY A 86 -11.37 -0.88 -10.90
CA GLY A 86 -11.31 0.31 -10.06
C GLY A 86 -10.72 1.54 -10.74
N ASP A 87 -10.39 2.52 -9.92
CA ASP A 87 -9.88 3.83 -10.33
C ASP A 87 -8.36 3.93 -10.22
N LEU A 88 -7.74 3.05 -9.43
CA LEU A 88 -6.32 3.13 -9.10
C LEU A 88 -5.50 2.04 -9.77
N LYS A 89 -4.34 2.47 -10.32
CA LYS A 89 -3.21 1.61 -10.65
C LYS A 89 -2.27 1.63 -9.46
N SER A 90 -2.60 0.78 -8.49
CA SER A 90 -1.86 0.60 -7.24
C SER A 90 -0.61 -0.26 -7.44
N LEU A 91 0.48 0.06 -6.71
CA LEU A 91 1.79 -0.59 -6.81
C LEU A 91 2.44 -0.68 -5.44
N HIS A 92 3.00 -1.86 -5.14
CA HIS A 92 3.86 -2.09 -3.99
C HIS A 92 5.30 -2.27 -4.48
N VAL A 93 6.24 -1.46 -3.99
CA VAL A 93 7.64 -1.48 -4.44
C VAL A 93 8.59 -1.29 -3.27
N TYR A 94 9.19 -2.40 -2.83
CA TYR A 94 10.16 -2.41 -1.75
C TYR A 94 11.59 -2.75 -2.17
N PHE A 95 11.77 -3.84 -2.93
CA PHE A 95 13.10 -4.42 -3.21
C PHE A 95 13.86 -3.75 -4.36
N ARG A 96 13.22 -2.83 -5.10
CA ARG A 96 13.77 -2.24 -6.31
C ARG A 96 13.55 -0.75 -6.36
N ARG A 97 14.41 -0.05 -7.10
CA ARG A 97 14.20 1.37 -7.42
C ARG A 97 12.82 1.56 -8.06
N PHE A 98 12.03 2.47 -7.53
CA PHE A 98 10.76 2.85 -8.11
C PHE A 98 10.99 3.54 -9.47
N ARG A 99 10.23 3.10 -10.46
CA ARG A 99 10.17 3.72 -11.78
C ARG A 99 8.71 3.79 -12.19
N VAL A 100 8.23 4.98 -12.52
CA VAL A 100 6.88 5.16 -13.06
C VAL A 100 6.71 4.26 -14.29
N PRO A 101 5.75 3.31 -14.26
CA PRO A 101 5.54 2.36 -15.33
C PRO A 101 5.05 3.06 -16.59
N ARG A 102 5.30 2.45 -17.75
CA ARG A 102 4.64 2.88 -18.99
C ARG A 102 3.14 2.63 -18.87
N ARG A 103 2.34 3.68 -19.11
CA ARG A 103 0.88 3.59 -19.15
C ARG A 103 0.46 2.66 -20.28
N ARG A 104 -0.34 1.64 -19.97
CA ARG A 104 -0.91 0.75 -20.99
C ARG A 104 -1.94 1.52 -21.82
N ARG A 105 -2.02 1.24 -23.12
CA ARG A 105 -3.02 1.85 -24.00
C ARG A 105 -4.42 1.56 -23.43
N GLY A 106 -5.21 2.61 -23.22
CA GLY A 106 -6.57 2.50 -22.69
C GLY A 106 -6.70 2.46 -21.16
N ASP A 107 -5.61 2.31 -20.40
CA ASP A 107 -5.67 2.31 -18.93
C ASP A 107 -5.85 3.75 -18.42
N ARG A 108 -7.05 4.07 -17.92
CA ARG A 108 -7.40 5.43 -17.46
C ARG A 108 -7.10 5.69 -15.98
N ARG A 109 -6.68 4.67 -15.25
CA ARG A 109 -6.53 4.70 -13.79
C ARG A 109 -5.40 5.61 -13.31
N VAL A 110 -5.56 6.12 -12.10
CA VAL A 110 -4.61 6.99 -11.40
C VAL A 110 -3.46 6.14 -10.84
N LEU A 111 -2.21 6.53 -11.09
CA LEU A 111 -1.06 5.78 -10.60
C LEU A 111 -0.78 6.12 -9.12
N VAL A 112 -0.74 5.08 -8.28
CA VAL A 112 -0.46 5.19 -6.85
C VAL A 112 0.63 4.21 -6.45
N LEU A 113 1.54 4.66 -5.59
CA LEU A 113 2.53 3.82 -4.92
C LEU A 113 2.05 3.59 -3.48
N SER A 114 1.11 2.67 -3.33
CA SER A 114 0.37 2.43 -2.08
C SER A 114 1.19 1.70 -1.01
N GLU A 115 2.35 1.15 -1.36
CA GLU A 115 3.30 0.63 -0.38
C GLU A 115 4.73 0.76 -0.91
N TYR A 116 5.60 1.37 -0.11
CA TYR A 116 7.04 1.51 -0.38
C TYR A 116 7.81 1.87 0.89
N GLY A 117 9.13 2.01 0.79
CA GLY A 117 9.99 2.28 1.94
C GLY A 117 10.51 0.96 2.48
N GLY A 118 9.79 0.34 3.42
CA GLY A 118 10.16 -0.96 3.98
C GLY A 118 11.58 -0.99 4.58
N TYR A 119 12.10 0.18 4.94
CA TYR A 119 13.42 0.35 5.53
C TYR A 119 13.32 0.01 7.01
N ASN A 120 14.20 -0.87 7.45
CA ASN A 120 14.18 -1.47 8.77
C ASN A 120 15.34 -0.93 9.60
N LEU A 121 15.04 -0.64 10.86
CA LEU A 121 15.99 -0.35 11.92
C LEU A 121 15.50 -1.03 13.20
N ARG A 122 16.20 -2.06 13.67
CA ARG A 122 15.92 -2.64 14.98
C ARG A 122 16.34 -1.67 16.08
N VAL A 123 15.50 -1.53 17.10
CA VAL A 123 15.83 -0.84 18.35
C VAL A 123 15.73 -1.86 19.48
N ASP A 124 16.85 -2.14 20.13
CA ASP A 124 16.90 -3.16 21.18
C ASP A 124 16.03 -2.77 22.37
N GLY A 125 15.37 -3.77 22.97
CA GLY A 125 14.38 -3.56 24.04
C GLY A 125 12.98 -3.17 23.56
N HIS A 126 12.83 -2.78 22.30
CA HIS A 126 11.56 -2.27 21.74
C HIS A 126 11.00 -3.13 20.58
N ALA A 127 11.49 -4.37 20.43
CA ALA A 127 11.02 -5.32 19.44
C ALA A 127 10.10 -6.38 20.06
N PHE A 128 9.11 -6.87 19.31
CA PHE A 128 8.20 -7.92 19.77
C PHE A 128 8.92 -9.24 20.07
N ASN A 129 9.92 -9.59 19.25
CA ASN A 129 10.76 -10.77 19.42
C ASN A 129 12.13 -10.59 18.73
N ASP A 130 12.89 -11.68 18.64
CA ASP A 130 14.25 -11.69 18.05
C ASP A 130 14.29 -11.78 16.53
N LYS A 131 13.14 -11.96 15.87
CA LYS A 131 13.07 -11.94 14.42
C LYS A 131 13.18 -10.52 13.90
N ASP A 132 13.78 -10.42 12.72
CA ASP A 132 14.06 -9.17 12.06
C ASP A 132 13.66 -9.31 10.58
N PHE A 133 12.45 -8.83 10.28
CA PHE A 133 11.96 -8.69 8.92
C PHE A 133 11.94 -7.23 8.47
N GLY A 134 12.43 -7.01 7.26
CA GLY A 134 12.48 -5.71 6.61
C GLY A 134 13.14 -5.83 5.24
N TYR A 135 12.83 -4.89 4.35
CA TYR A 135 13.27 -4.96 2.95
C TYR A 135 14.68 -4.42 2.76
N ARG A 136 15.12 -3.51 3.64
CA ARG A 136 16.49 -3.00 3.69
C ARG A 136 16.84 -2.56 5.11
N ARG A 137 17.92 -3.11 5.67
CA ARG A 137 18.35 -2.85 7.06
C ARG A 137 19.32 -1.69 7.16
N TYR A 138 19.21 -0.95 8.25
CA TYR A 138 20.09 0.16 8.64
C TYR A 138 20.55 -0.03 10.07
N GLY A 139 21.78 0.41 10.37
CA GLY A 139 22.38 0.25 11.71
C GLY A 139 22.15 1.41 12.65
N SER A 140 21.64 2.55 12.15
CA SER A 140 21.37 3.73 12.98
C SER A 140 20.23 4.57 12.42
N ALA A 141 19.68 5.44 13.27
CA ALA A 141 18.63 6.40 12.90
C ALA A 141 19.12 7.39 11.82
N GLU A 142 20.40 7.78 11.87
CA GLU A 142 21.03 8.67 10.89
C GLU A 142 21.06 8.00 9.51
N GLN A 143 21.52 6.75 9.43
CA GLN A 143 21.58 6.01 8.17
C GLN A 143 20.18 5.76 7.58
N LEU A 144 19.20 5.47 8.45
CA LEU A 144 17.80 5.34 8.05
C LEU A 144 17.26 6.67 7.51
N GLY A 145 17.58 7.79 8.17
CA GLY A 145 17.14 9.14 7.79
C GLY A 145 17.71 9.60 6.45
N GLU A 146 19.00 9.35 6.21
CA GLU A 146 19.65 9.60 4.92
C GLU A 146 19.00 8.78 3.81
N ALA A 147 18.73 7.50 4.07
CA ALA A 147 18.08 6.64 3.11
C ALA A 147 16.65 7.06 2.80
N PHE A 148 15.87 7.40 3.83
CA PHE A 148 14.51 7.91 3.70
C PHE A 148 14.50 9.18 2.84
N SER A 149 15.36 10.15 3.13
CA SER A 149 15.48 11.39 2.36
C SER A 149 15.88 11.12 0.91
N ARG A 150 16.88 10.27 0.68
CA ARG A 150 17.37 9.91 -0.65
C ARG A 150 16.31 9.20 -1.49
N LEU A 151 15.57 8.27 -0.89
CA LEU A 151 14.45 7.58 -1.56
C LEU A 151 13.44 8.57 -2.12
N HIS A 152 13.04 9.55 -1.31
CA HIS A 152 12.05 10.55 -1.72
C HIS A 152 12.62 11.50 -2.76
N ALA A 153 13.80 12.06 -2.54
CA ALA A 153 14.43 13.02 -3.45
C ALA A 153 14.75 12.42 -4.83
N GLU A 154 15.26 11.18 -4.89
CA GLU A 154 15.76 10.59 -6.14
C GLU A 154 14.71 9.76 -6.90
N GLN A 155 13.60 9.39 -6.25
CA GLN A 155 12.63 8.45 -6.83
C GLN A 155 11.20 8.96 -6.75
N ILE A 156 10.75 9.46 -5.61
CA ILE A 156 9.35 9.82 -5.39
C ILE A 156 9.04 11.20 -5.95
N VAL A 157 9.81 12.22 -5.57
CA VAL A 157 9.62 13.61 -6.05
C VAL A 157 9.67 13.68 -7.59
N PRO A 158 10.66 13.08 -8.29
CA PRO A 158 10.68 13.09 -9.75
C PRO A 158 9.54 12.30 -10.40
N ALA A 159 8.94 11.34 -9.69
CA ALA A 159 7.83 10.56 -10.19
C ALA A 159 6.50 11.32 -10.20
N ILE A 160 6.32 12.32 -9.33
CA ILE A 160 5.12 13.16 -9.26
C ILE A 160 4.86 13.82 -10.62
N ARG A 161 5.86 14.51 -11.19
CA ARG A 161 5.78 15.13 -12.54
C ARG A 161 5.52 14.14 -13.67
N ARG A 162 5.71 12.83 -13.41
CA ARG A 162 5.48 11.75 -14.37
C ARG A 162 4.12 11.05 -14.15
N GLY A 163 3.28 11.58 -13.27
CA GLY A 163 1.90 11.11 -13.05
C GLY A 163 1.71 10.21 -11.84
N LEU A 164 2.67 10.11 -10.92
CA LEU A 164 2.43 9.52 -9.60
C LEU A 164 1.55 10.49 -8.78
N SER A 165 0.39 10.03 -8.34
CA SER A 165 -0.62 10.91 -7.72
C SER A 165 -0.79 10.69 -6.22
N ALA A 166 -0.39 9.54 -5.69
CA ALA A 166 -0.41 9.28 -4.25
C ALA A 166 0.66 8.26 -3.85
N THR A 167 1.07 8.33 -2.59
CA THR A 167 2.08 7.47 -1.99
C THR A 167 1.70 7.12 -0.55
N VAL A 168 1.94 5.90 -0.12
CA VAL A 168 1.81 5.48 1.29
C VAL A 168 3.08 4.76 1.70
N TYR A 169 3.82 5.37 2.64
CA TYR A 169 5.07 4.82 3.17
C TYR A 169 4.75 3.78 4.25
N THR A 170 5.26 2.56 4.07
CA THR A 170 5.10 1.47 5.05
C THR A 170 6.25 1.55 6.07
N GLN A 171 5.99 1.69 7.36
CA GLN A 171 4.69 1.80 8.07
C GLN A 171 4.76 2.70 9.31
N LEU A 172 3.62 2.93 10.00
CA LEU A 172 3.57 3.81 11.17
C LEU A 172 4.41 3.28 12.34
N SER A 173 4.18 2.03 12.76
CA SER A 173 4.90 1.36 13.84
C SER A 173 5.38 -0.01 13.37
N ASP A 174 6.35 -0.58 14.06
CA ASP A 174 6.68 -1.99 13.86
C ASP A 174 5.46 -2.87 14.16
N VAL A 175 5.38 -3.99 13.45
CA VAL A 175 4.30 -4.98 13.59
C VAL A 175 4.92 -6.36 13.70
N GLU A 176 4.90 -6.91 14.91
CA GLU A 176 5.48 -8.22 15.23
C GLU A 176 6.92 -8.36 14.70
N ASP A 177 7.12 -9.18 13.67
CA ASP A 177 8.43 -9.47 13.06
C ASP A 177 8.89 -8.35 12.10
N GLU A 178 8.00 -7.43 11.69
CA GLU A 178 8.27 -6.35 10.74
C GLU A 178 8.77 -5.08 11.44
N LEU A 179 10.06 -4.76 11.27
CA LEU A 179 10.73 -3.67 11.99
C LEU A 179 10.96 -2.39 11.15
N ASN A 180 10.07 -2.17 10.17
CA ASN A 180 10.08 -1.05 9.22
C ASN A 180 9.11 0.09 9.59
N GLY A 181 8.69 0.17 10.86
CA GLY A 181 7.90 1.27 11.39
C GLY A 181 8.69 2.57 11.53
N LEU A 182 8.00 3.72 11.46
CA LEU A 182 8.54 5.00 11.94
C LEU A 182 8.67 5.01 13.48
N LEU A 183 7.81 4.25 14.16
CA LEU A 183 7.82 4.00 15.60
C LEU A 183 8.19 2.55 15.88
N THR A 184 8.75 2.28 17.06
CA THR A 184 8.95 0.92 17.58
C THR A 184 7.63 0.20 17.85
N TYR A 185 7.71 -1.11 18.15
CA TYR A 185 6.54 -1.98 18.37
C TYR A 185 5.63 -1.48 19.51
N ASP A 186 6.24 -1.06 20.61
CA ASP A 186 5.59 -0.46 21.78
C ASP A 186 5.20 1.01 21.59
N ARG A 187 5.62 1.63 20.48
CA ARG A 187 5.44 3.05 20.14
C ARG A 187 6.12 4.01 21.12
N GLU A 188 7.12 3.55 21.87
CA GLU A 188 7.87 4.38 22.82
C GLU A 188 9.00 5.15 22.14
N THR A 189 9.59 4.61 21.08
CA THR A 189 10.72 5.21 20.37
C THR A 189 10.37 5.58 18.94
N LEU A 190 10.64 6.84 18.59
CA LEU A 190 10.56 7.35 17.23
C LEU A 190 11.89 7.11 16.50
N LYS A 191 11.87 6.27 15.46
CA LYS A 191 13.07 5.85 14.70
C LYS A 191 13.59 6.91 13.73
N LEU A 192 12.73 7.82 13.29
CA LEU A 192 13.06 8.93 12.41
C LEU A 192 12.56 10.25 13.01
N PRO A 193 13.39 11.30 13.10
CA PRO A 193 12.95 12.59 13.62
C PRO A 193 11.72 13.11 12.88
N ALA A 194 10.69 13.55 13.62
CA ALA A 194 9.44 14.02 13.03
C ALA A 194 9.64 15.19 12.04
N GLU A 195 10.59 16.08 12.33
CA GLU A 195 10.93 17.20 11.45
C GLU A 195 11.61 16.75 10.15
N LEU A 196 12.38 15.66 10.18
CA LEU A 196 12.90 15.06 8.94
C LEU A 196 11.76 14.56 8.06
N VAL A 197 10.82 13.79 8.64
CA VAL A 197 9.65 13.28 7.91
C VAL A 197 8.79 14.42 7.37
N ARG A 198 8.56 15.47 8.18
CA ARG A 198 7.83 16.67 7.78
C ARG A 198 8.50 17.36 6.59
N SER A 199 9.81 17.59 6.65
CA SER A 199 10.55 18.29 5.58
C SER A 199 10.52 17.52 4.26
N VAL A 200 10.65 16.20 4.31
CA VAL A 200 10.54 15.33 3.13
C VAL A 200 9.12 15.32 2.57
N ASN A 201 8.09 15.22 3.42
CA ASN A 201 6.69 15.28 2.98
C ASN A 201 6.35 16.63 2.34
N ALA A 202 6.97 17.73 2.78
CA ALA A 202 6.77 19.04 2.17
C ALA A 202 7.25 19.10 0.70
N LEU A 203 8.14 18.19 0.28
CA LEU A 203 8.59 18.06 -1.11
C LEU A 203 7.56 17.33 -2.01
N LEU A 204 6.59 16.62 -1.42
CA LEU A 204 5.63 15.79 -2.14
C LEU A 204 4.44 16.61 -2.64
N ARG A 205 4.73 17.58 -3.52
CA ARG A 205 3.74 18.51 -4.08
C ARG A 205 3.80 18.51 -5.60
N LEU A 206 2.64 18.70 -6.24
CA LEU A 206 2.57 19.08 -7.64
C LEU A 206 2.92 20.57 -7.69
N GLU A 207 4.07 20.91 -8.28
CA GLU A 207 4.42 22.31 -8.59
C GLU A 207 3.49 22.89 -9.66
#